data_AF-A0A9X3PT57-F1
#
_entry.id   AF-A0A9X3PT57-F1
#
_cell.length_a   1.000
_cell.length_b   1.000
_cell.length_c   1.000
_cell.angle_alpha   90.00
_cell.angle_beta   90.00
_cell.angle_gamma   90.00
#
_symmetry.space_group_name_H-M   'P 1'
#
loop_
_entity.id
_entity.type
_entity.pdbx_description
1 polymer ?
#
loop_
_entity_poly.entity_id
_entity_poly.type
_entity_poly.pdbx_seq_one_letter_code
_entity_poly.pdbx_strand_id
1 'polypeptide(L)'
;MRTTLVWSVLLAVGAWLLLATAQPLWALDGNEWMRLPSNEKTVYVMGAVDAWQMIKTVVSESEKELGMSSEDFLKVDFTAKFYGEVTSCLNEAGMSYGQITGIVETYMTERQEHWQYSMPSNVWSALTESCRKR
;
A
#
# COMPACT_ATOMS: atom_id res chain seq x y z
N MET A 1 24.13 16.85 41.31
CA MET A 1 23.75 15.46 40.91
C MET A 1 22.26 15.13 41.03
N ARG A 2 21.41 15.90 41.73
CA ARG A 2 19.95 15.59 41.84
C ARG A 2 19.10 16.06 40.65
N THR A 3 19.51 17.11 39.94
CA THR A 3 18.71 17.72 38.86
C THR A 3 18.74 16.92 37.57
N THR A 4 19.85 16.26 37.23
CA THR A 4 19.98 15.46 36.00
C THR A 4 19.10 14.22 36.01
N LEU A 5 18.86 13.62 37.18
CA LEU A 5 18.03 12.42 37.32
C LEU A 5 16.55 12.70 37.04
N VAL A 6 16.06 13.89 37.38
CA VAL A 6 14.66 14.31 37.19
C VAL A 6 14.35 14.52 35.71
N TRP A 7 15.26 15.14 34.95
CA TRP A 7 15.09 15.35 33.52
C TRP A 7 15.10 14.04 32.73
N SER A 8 15.96 13.08 33.10
CA SER A 8 16.00 11.77 32.45
C SER A 8 14.71 10.97 32.66
N VAL A 9 14.11 11.05 33.86
CA VAL A 9 12.84 10.37 34.17
C VAL A 9 11.67 11.03 33.41
N LEU A 10 11.64 12.36 33.32
CA LEU A 10 10.59 13.07 32.56
C LEU A 10 10.66 12.79 31.05
N LEU A 11 11.87 12.73 30.47
CA LEU A 11 12.05 12.38 29.06
C LEU A 11 11.68 10.92 28.79
N ALA A 12 12.01 9.99 29.69
CA ALA A 12 11.61 8.60 29.57
C ALA A 12 10.08 8.44 29.62
N VAL A 13 9.41 9.08 30.58
CA VAL A 13 7.94 9.03 30.69
C VAL A 13 7.25 9.67 29.48
N GLY A 14 7.78 10.80 28.99
CA GLY A 14 7.28 11.45 27.77
C GLY A 14 7.41 10.57 26.53
N ALA A 15 8.55 9.89 26.35
CA ALA A 15 8.77 8.96 25.24
C ALA A 15 7.85 7.73 25.31
N TRP A 16 7.62 7.20 26.51
CA TRP A 16 6.69 6.07 26.74
C TRP A 16 5.23 6.45 26.45
N LEU A 17 4.80 7.66 26.82
CA LEU A 17 3.45 8.14 26.53
C LEU A 17 3.20 8.33 25.03
N LEU A 18 4.22 8.77 24.26
CA LEU A 18 4.11 8.88 22.80
C LEU A 18 4.01 7.51 22.12
N LEU A 19 4.82 6.54 22.56
CA LEU A 19 4.79 5.17 22.03
C LEU A 19 3.51 4.41 22.40
N ALA A 20 2.88 4.71 23.54
CA ALA A 20 1.62 4.10 23.96
C ALA A 20 0.40 4.50 23.13
N THR A 21 0.50 5.60 22.36
CA THR A 21 -0.56 6.07 21.45
C THR A 21 -0.46 5.53 20.04
N ALA A 22 0.63 4.80 19.72
CA ALA A 22 0.75 4.09 18.45
C ALA A 22 -0.21 2.90 18.47
N GLN A 23 -1.47 3.15 18.10
CA GLN A 23 -2.35 2.05 17.74
C GLN A 23 -1.69 1.33 16.56
N PRO A 24 -1.65 -0.01 16.56
CA PRO A 24 -1.27 -0.75 15.36
C PRO A 24 -2.12 -0.19 14.21
N LEU A 25 -1.46 0.36 13.20
CA LEU A 25 -2.16 0.85 12.01
C LEU A 25 -2.56 -0.39 11.21
N TRP A 26 -3.62 -1.06 11.65
CA TRP A 26 -4.22 -2.14 10.87
C TRP A 26 -4.60 -1.54 9.52
N ALA A 27 -4.23 -2.24 8.44
CA ALA A 27 -4.61 -1.79 7.11
C ALA A 27 -6.14 -1.65 7.07
N LEU A 28 -6.62 -0.46 6.69
CA LEU A 28 -8.06 -0.18 6.61
C LEU A 28 -8.78 -1.30 5.85
N ASP A 29 -9.93 -1.70 6.34
CA ASP A 29 -10.84 -2.53 5.56
C ASP A 29 -11.68 -1.67 4.60
N GLY A 30 -12.42 -2.35 3.72
CA GLY A 30 -13.32 -1.69 2.77
C GLY A 30 -14.41 -0.85 3.41
N ASN A 31 -14.96 -1.28 4.54
CA ASN A 31 -15.98 -0.52 5.27
C ASN A 31 -15.42 0.81 5.77
N GLU A 32 -14.22 0.79 6.34
CA GLU A 32 -13.54 1.97 6.88
C GLU A 32 -13.18 2.94 5.76
N TRP A 33 -12.60 2.44 4.67
CA TRP A 33 -12.22 3.28 3.54
C TRP A 33 -13.41 3.91 2.82
N MET A 34 -14.53 3.21 2.69
CA MET A 34 -15.75 3.76 2.09
C MET A 34 -16.31 4.97 2.86
N ARG A 35 -15.98 5.10 4.15
CA ARG A 35 -16.39 6.24 5.00
C ARG A 35 -15.43 7.43 4.92
N LEU A 36 -14.25 7.26 4.32
CA LEU A 36 -13.28 8.34 4.20
C LEU A 36 -13.77 9.46 3.26
N PRO A 37 -13.37 10.71 3.52
CA PRO A 37 -13.45 11.79 2.55
C PRO A 37 -12.75 11.44 1.23
N SER A 38 -13.25 12.00 0.10
CA SER A 38 -12.76 11.66 -1.25
C SER A 38 -11.26 11.92 -1.44
N ASN A 39 -10.72 12.99 -0.85
CA ASN A 39 -9.29 13.29 -0.88
C ASN A 39 -8.47 12.23 -0.12
N GLU A 40 -8.95 11.77 1.02
CA GLU A 40 -8.27 10.73 1.82
C GLU A 40 -8.30 9.36 1.13
N LYS A 41 -9.42 9.03 0.48
CA LYS A 41 -9.50 7.83 -0.38
C LYS A 41 -8.44 7.85 -1.46
N THR A 42 -8.27 8.99 -2.13
CA THR A 42 -7.30 9.15 -3.21
C THR A 42 -5.87 9.01 -2.70
N VAL A 43 -5.55 9.64 -1.56
CA VAL A 43 -4.23 9.51 -0.91
C VAL A 43 -3.95 8.07 -0.49
N TYR A 44 -4.94 7.36 0.03
CA TYR A 44 -4.80 5.94 0.37
C TYR A 44 -4.49 5.10 -0.87
N VAL A 45 -5.26 5.27 -1.95
CA VAL A 45 -5.04 4.53 -3.22
C VAL A 45 -3.68 4.84 -3.81
N MET A 46 -3.24 6.11 -3.76
CA MET A 46 -1.89 6.52 -4.18
C MET A 46 -0.82 5.76 -3.40
N GLY A 47 -0.87 5.78 -2.06
CA GLY A 47 0.10 5.05 -1.24
C GLY A 47 0.06 3.54 -1.46
N ALA A 48 -1.12 2.97 -1.66
CA ALA A 48 -1.28 1.55 -1.96
C ALA A 48 -0.68 1.16 -3.32
N VAL A 49 -0.79 2.00 -4.35
CA VAL A 49 -0.19 1.74 -5.66
C VAL A 49 1.34 1.93 -5.61
N ASP A 50 1.81 3.02 -5.01
CA ASP A 50 3.23 3.38 -4.99
C ASP A 50 4.08 2.38 -4.20
N ALA A 51 3.52 1.82 -3.12
CA ALA A 51 4.20 0.82 -2.31
C ALA A 51 4.64 -0.42 -3.11
N TRP A 52 3.88 -0.80 -4.15
CA TRP A 52 4.23 -1.97 -4.97
C TRP A 52 4.93 -1.60 -6.28
N GLN A 53 4.80 -0.37 -6.77
CA GLN A 53 5.65 0.12 -7.87
C GLN A 53 7.13 0.02 -7.50
N MET A 54 7.48 0.35 -6.25
CA MET A 54 8.87 0.25 -5.78
C MET A 54 9.39 -1.19 -5.73
N ILE A 55 8.53 -2.18 -5.51
CA ILE A 55 8.95 -3.59 -5.39
C ILE A 55 9.54 -4.09 -6.71
N LYS A 56 8.95 -3.74 -7.86
CA LYS A 56 9.52 -4.11 -9.16
C LYS A 56 10.94 -3.57 -9.34
N THR A 57 11.16 -2.30 -9.00
CA THR A 57 12.47 -1.66 -9.09
C THR A 57 13.48 -2.33 -8.16
N VAL A 58 13.14 -2.48 -6.88
CA VAL A 58 14.01 -3.11 -5.87
C VAL A 58 14.38 -4.54 -6.27
N VAL A 59 13.42 -5.31 -6.78
CA VAL A 59 13.65 -6.67 -7.27
C VAL A 59 14.62 -6.66 -8.45
N SER A 60 14.36 -5.83 -9.46
CA SER A 60 15.21 -5.76 -10.66
C SER A 60 16.65 -5.31 -10.35
N GLU A 61 16.83 -4.40 -9.39
CA GLU A 61 18.15 -3.97 -8.94
C GLU A 61 18.84 -5.05 -8.11
N SER A 62 18.10 -5.76 -7.25
CA SER A 62 18.65 -6.87 -6.45
C SER A 62 19.12 -8.03 -7.32
N GLU A 63 18.40 -8.38 -8.40
CA GLU A 63 18.83 -9.39 -9.37
C GLU A 63 20.18 -9.03 -10.00
N LYS A 64 20.32 -7.76 -10.39
CA LYS A 64 21.54 -7.23 -11.02
C LYS A 64 22.74 -7.25 -10.06
N GLU A 65 22.55 -6.82 -8.82
CA GLU A 65 23.62 -6.73 -7.83
C GLU A 65 24.02 -8.10 -7.24
N LEU A 66 23.06 -9.03 -7.10
CA LEU A 66 23.32 -10.34 -6.50
C LEU A 66 23.74 -11.41 -7.52
N GLY A 67 23.68 -11.11 -8.82
CA GLY A 67 24.02 -12.07 -9.88
C GLY A 67 23.14 -13.32 -9.88
N MET A 68 21.93 -13.23 -9.32
CA MET A 68 20.98 -14.33 -9.23
C MET A 68 20.21 -14.47 -10.54
N SER A 69 19.96 -15.70 -10.97
CA SER A 69 19.07 -15.98 -12.09
C SER A 69 17.61 -15.83 -11.64
N SER A 70 16.73 -15.37 -12.54
CA SER A 70 15.30 -15.20 -12.27
C SER A 70 14.60 -16.49 -11.80
N GLU A 71 15.18 -17.66 -12.06
CA GLU A 71 14.67 -18.95 -11.56
C GLU A 71 14.86 -19.12 -10.05
N ASP A 72 15.93 -18.60 -9.44
CA ASP A 72 16.14 -18.68 -7.97
C ASP A 72 15.27 -17.67 -7.20
N PHE A 73 14.77 -16.66 -7.90
CA PHE A 73 13.88 -15.62 -7.39
C PHE A 73 12.39 -15.87 -7.74
N LEU A 74 12.03 -17.07 -8.19
CA LEU A 74 10.72 -17.46 -8.75
C LEU A 74 9.47 -17.07 -7.93
N LYS A 75 9.57 -16.94 -6.60
CA LYS A 75 8.44 -16.48 -5.76
C LYS A 75 8.27 -14.96 -5.75
N VAL A 76 9.36 -14.24 -5.90
CA VAL A 76 9.37 -12.78 -5.97
C VAL A 76 9.07 -12.33 -7.40
N ASP A 77 9.54 -13.08 -8.40
CA ASP A 77 9.27 -12.83 -9.82
C ASP A 77 7.76 -12.88 -10.14
N PHE A 78 7.01 -13.87 -9.63
CA PHE A 78 5.55 -13.90 -9.84
C PHE A 78 4.85 -12.65 -9.32
N THR A 79 5.24 -12.19 -8.13
CA THR A 79 4.64 -11.03 -7.48
C THR A 79 5.02 -9.73 -8.20
N ALA A 80 6.31 -9.58 -8.55
CA ALA A 80 6.82 -8.45 -9.29
C ALA A 80 6.25 -8.38 -10.72
N LYS A 81 6.07 -9.53 -11.38
CA LYS A 81 5.45 -9.63 -12.70
C LYS A 81 3.98 -9.27 -12.65
N PHE A 82 3.21 -9.83 -11.71
CA PHE A 82 1.79 -9.55 -11.56
C PHE A 82 1.52 -8.05 -11.31
N TYR A 83 2.19 -7.45 -10.32
CA TYR A 83 2.05 -6.01 -10.06
C TYR A 83 2.66 -5.17 -11.20
N GLY A 84 3.71 -5.67 -11.84
CA GLY A 84 4.34 -5.06 -13.01
C GLY A 84 3.39 -4.92 -14.19
N GLU A 85 2.57 -5.92 -14.47
CA GLU A 85 1.57 -5.89 -15.55
C GLU A 85 0.47 -4.85 -15.27
N VAL A 86 -0.07 -4.84 -14.05
CA VAL A 86 -1.09 -3.86 -13.64
C VAL A 86 -0.53 -2.44 -13.70
N THR A 87 0.66 -2.22 -13.13
CA THR A 87 1.29 -0.89 -13.13
C THR A 87 1.65 -0.41 -14.54
N SER A 88 2.08 -1.29 -15.44
CA SER A 88 2.28 -0.96 -16.86
C SER A 88 0.98 -0.52 -17.51
N CYS A 89 -0.11 -1.27 -17.34
CA CYS A 89 -1.43 -0.92 -17.85
C CYS A 89 -1.90 0.48 -17.38
N LEU A 90 -1.73 0.80 -16.09
CA LEU A 90 -2.11 2.11 -15.55
C LEU A 90 -1.27 3.25 -16.16
N ASN A 91 0.04 3.02 -16.30
CA ASN A 91 0.98 4.00 -16.84
C ASN A 91 0.78 4.22 -18.36
N GLU A 92 0.61 3.15 -19.13
CA GLU A 92 0.33 3.20 -20.57
C GLU A 92 -0.99 3.91 -20.88
N ALA A 93 -2.00 3.71 -20.02
CA ALA A 93 -3.27 4.41 -20.11
C ALA A 93 -3.20 5.88 -19.62
N GLY A 94 -2.07 6.33 -19.06
CA GLY A 94 -1.89 7.68 -18.55
C GLY A 94 -2.86 8.05 -17.43
N MET A 95 -3.24 7.08 -16.58
CA MET A 95 -4.27 7.31 -15.57
C MET A 95 -3.78 8.19 -14.41
N SER A 96 -4.53 9.24 -14.10
CA SER A 96 -4.35 10.00 -12.86
C SER A 96 -4.83 9.20 -11.64
N TYR A 97 -4.30 9.50 -10.45
CA TYR A 97 -4.76 8.87 -9.21
C TYR A 97 -6.26 9.08 -8.94
N GLY A 98 -6.86 10.17 -9.43
CA GLY A 98 -8.32 10.35 -9.35
C GLY A 98 -9.08 9.32 -10.18
N GLN A 99 -8.61 9.01 -11.39
CA GLN A 99 -9.20 7.95 -12.24
C GLN A 99 -8.99 6.56 -11.65
N ILE A 100 -7.79 6.28 -11.12
CA ILE A 100 -7.46 5.04 -10.41
C ILE A 100 -8.38 4.87 -9.20
N THR A 101 -8.58 5.93 -8.42
CA THR A 101 -9.48 5.92 -7.25
C THR A 101 -10.92 5.67 -7.67
N GLY A 102 -11.39 6.26 -8.78
CA GLY A 102 -12.73 6.01 -9.32
C GLY A 102 -12.96 4.54 -9.73
N ILE A 103 -11.93 3.85 -10.24
CA ILE A 103 -11.99 2.40 -10.51
C ILE A 103 -12.21 1.63 -9.20
N VAL A 104 -11.44 1.97 -8.16
CA VAL A 104 -11.57 1.34 -6.84
C VAL A 104 -12.94 1.62 -6.22
N GLU A 105 -13.44 2.86 -6.29
CA GLU A 105 -14.78 3.20 -5.78
C GLU A 105 -15.90 2.45 -6.49
N THR A 106 -15.78 2.29 -7.83
CA THR A 106 -16.73 1.50 -8.61
C THR A 106 -16.72 0.04 -8.16
N TYR A 107 -15.54 -0.57 -8.07
CA TYR A 107 -15.37 -1.94 -7.59
C TYR A 107 -15.96 -2.15 -6.19
N MET A 108 -15.68 -1.23 -5.26
CA MET A 108 -16.21 -1.31 -3.90
C MET A 108 -17.72 -1.13 -3.86
N THR A 109 -18.29 -0.27 -4.70
CA THR A 109 -19.76 -0.09 -4.77
C THR A 109 -20.46 -1.34 -5.31
N GLU A 110 -19.86 -1.98 -6.32
CA GLU A 110 -20.40 -3.17 -6.98
C GLU A 110 -20.20 -4.47 -6.17
N ARG A 111 -19.20 -4.52 -5.29
CA ARG A 111 -18.81 -5.72 -4.54
C ARG A 111 -18.84 -5.49 -3.03
N GLN A 112 -20.04 -5.33 -2.49
CA GLN A 112 -20.23 -5.11 -1.05
C GLN A 112 -19.73 -6.30 -0.21
N GLU A 113 -19.76 -7.50 -0.77
CA GLU A 113 -19.20 -8.72 -0.18
C GLU A 113 -17.69 -8.69 0.01
N HIS A 114 -16.99 -7.65 -0.46
CA HIS A 114 -15.56 -7.46 -0.28
C HIS A 114 -15.22 -6.37 0.76
N TRP A 115 -16.22 -5.73 1.38
CA TRP A 115 -15.99 -4.62 2.31
C TRP A 115 -15.25 -5.03 3.58
N GLN A 116 -15.34 -6.29 4.00
CA GLN A 116 -14.59 -6.83 5.14
C GLN A 116 -13.13 -7.18 4.82
N TYR A 117 -12.72 -7.11 3.56
CA TYR A 117 -11.34 -7.40 3.17
C TYR A 117 -10.46 -6.16 3.29
N SER A 118 -9.15 -6.39 3.44
CA SER A 118 -8.17 -5.32 3.52
C SER A 118 -8.17 -4.49 2.25
N MET A 119 -8.14 -3.17 2.40
CA MET A 119 -8.16 -2.26 1.26
C MET A 119 -7.01 -2.42 0.28
N PRO A 120 -5.77 -2.76 0.68
CA PRO A 120 -4.73 -3.03 -0.31
C PRO A 120 -5.15 -4.17 -1.24
N SER A 121 -5.75 -5.23 -0.71
CA SER A 121 -6.25 -6.35 -1.52
C SER A 121 -7.38 -5.91 -2.47
N ASN A 122 -8.31 -5.09 -1.97
CA ASN A 122 -9.40 -4.56 -2.78
C ASN A 122 -8.92 -3.61 -3.89
N VAL A 123 -7.96 -2.72 -3.59
CA VAL A 123 -7.32 -1.84 -4.58
C VAL A 123 -6.70 -2.68 -5.70
N TRP A 124 -5.85 -3.64 -5.37
CA TRP A 124 -5.19 -4.45 -6.40
C TRP A 124 -6.18 -5.31 -7.19
N SER A 125 -7.20 -5.87 -6.53
CA SER A 125 -8.24 -6.62 -7.22
C SER A 125 -9.03 -5.76 -8.22
N ALA A 126 -9.40 -4.53 -7.82
CA ALA A 126 -10.11 -3.59 -8.68
C ALA A 126 -9.27 -3.21 -9.91
N LEU A 127 -7.97 -2.92 -9.70
CA LEU A 127 -7.06 -2.53 -10.77
C LEU A 127 -6.77 -3.69 -11.72
N THR A 128 -6.57 -4.90 -11.20
CA THR A 128 -6.44 -6.11 -12.02
C THR A 128 -7.69 -6.35 -12.85
N GLU A 129 -8.88 -6.25 -12.28
CA GLU A 129 -10.14 -6.43 -13.01
C GLU A 129 -10.31 -5.38 -14.12
N SER A 130 -10.02 -4.12 -13.82
CA SER A 130 -10.08 -3.02 -14.79
C SER A 130 -9.07 -3.21 -15.94
N CYS A 131 -7.82 -3.55 -15.62
CA CYS A 131 -6.78 -3.76 -16.63
C CYS A 131 -7.02 -5.00 -17.50
N ARG A 132 -7.64 -6.06 -16.98
CA ARG A 132 -8.00 -7.25 -17.78
C ARG A 132 -9.17 -7.04 -18.73
N LYS A 133 -10.03 -6.06 -18.47
CA LYS A 133 -11.20 -5.74 -19.30
C LYS A 133 -10.85 -4.81 -20.48
N ARG A 134 -9.63 -4.28 -20.52
CA ARG A 134 -9.12 -3.42 -21.59
C ARG A 134 -8.38 -4.25 -22.64
#